data_AF-A0A7U2NI10-F1
#
_entry.id   AF-A0A7U2NI10-F1
#
_cell.length_a   1.000
_cell.length_b   1.000
_cell.length_c   1.000
_cell.angle_alpha   90.00
_cell.angle_beta   90.00
_cell.angle_gamma   90.00
#
_symmetry.space_group_name_H-M   'P 1'
#
loop_
_entity.id
_entity.type
_entity.pdbx_description
1 polymer ?
#
loop_
_entity_poly.entity_id
_entity_poly.type
_entity_poly.pdbx_seq_one_letter_code
_entity_poly.pdbx_strand_id
1 'polypeptide(L)'
;MMILLLIVLFVIIVLIPIGLSILIYKFIKRKGVDKKFRVIALIPILIFAYLIFTAIYPSNEFYEEDFLEVTTLKFPENGIIKYKSASYPDQFGDYTSCFLAEFEKEYLEKLKRSIIEKGFVEKSGKIGCDELTYIENQIKDKKYIKEFSKEVEGGKIYYIGFLNDNKSVVIERTSW
;
A
#
# COMPACT_ATOMS: atom_id res chain seq x y z
N MET A 1 -26.24 -18.60 7.30
CA MET A 1 -26.83 -17.74 6.24
C MET A 1 -25.83 -16.71 5.71
N MET A 2 -25.19 -15.90 6.57
CA MET A 2 -24.18 -14.91 6.16
C MET A 2 -22.97 -15.51 5.40
N ILE A 3 -22.40 -16.61 5.91
CA ILE A 3 -21.26 -17.29 5.25
C ILE A 3 -21.64 -17.78 3.84
N LEU A 4 -22.84 -18.35 3.67
CA LEU A 4 -23.34 -18.79 2.38
C LEU A 4 -23.46 -17.62 1.40
N LEU A 5 -23.95 -16.47 1.86
CA LEU A 5 -24.07 -15.27 1.05
C LEU A 5 -22.71 -14.73 0.60
N LEU A 6 -21.70 -14.75 1.46
CA LEU A 6 -20.33 -14.37 1.10
C LEU A 6 -19.73 -15.30 0.04
N ILE A 7 -19.96 -16.62 0.16
CA ILE A 7 -19.51 -17.60 -0.84
C ILE A 7 -20.19 -17.34 -2.19
N VAL A 8 -21.51 -17.11 -2.19
CA VAL A 8 -22.26 -16.81 -3.42
C VAL A 8 -21.75 -15.52 -4.07
N LEU A 9 -21.50 -14.47 -3.28
CA LEU A 9 -20.95 -13.22 -3.77
C LEU A 9 -19.56 -13.41 -4.39
N PHE A 10 -18.67 -14.15 -3.73
CA PHE A 10 -17.34 -14.46 -4.24
C PHE A 10 -17.41 -15.20 -5.58
N VAL A 11 -18.30 -16.21 -5.69
CA VAL A 11 -18.52 -16.96 -6.93
C VAL A 11 -19.01 -16.03 -8.04
N ILE A 12 -19.95 -15.12 -7.75
CA ILE A 12 -20.45 -14.15 -8.73
C ILE A 12 -19.32 -13.25 -9.23
N ILE A 13 -18.50 -12.70 -8.32
CA ILE A 13 -17.38 -11.80 -8.66
C ILE A 13 -16.38 -12.51 -9.60
N VAL A 14 -16.08 -13.79 -9.36
CA VAL A 14 -15.18 -14.57 -10.21
C VAL A 14 -15.83 -14.94 -11.55
N LEU A 15 -17.13 -15.25 -11.56
CA LEU A 15 -17.83 -15.68 -12.78
C LEU A 15 -18.09 -14.53 -13.75
N ILE A 16 -18.24 -13.28 -13.29
CA ILE A 16 -18.45 -12.10 -14.14
C ILE A 16 -17.35 -11.93 -15.22
N PRO A 17 -16.05 -11.83 -14.89
CA PRO A 17 -15.01 -11.65 -15.90
C PRO A 17 -14.89 -12.86 -16.84
N ILE A 18 -15.15 -14.07 -16.35
CA ILE A 18 -15.19 -15.29 -17.19
C ILE A 18 -16.36 -15.23 -18.17
N GLY A 19 -17.55 -14.86 -17.69
CA GLY A 19 -18.75 -14.70 -18.51
C GLY A 19 -18.57 -13.65 -19.59
N LEU A 20 -18.04 -12.47 -19.23
CA LEU A 20 -17.70 -11.41 -20.19
C LEU A 20 -16.71 -11.88 -21.25
N SER A 21 -15.67 -12.61 -20.83
CA SER A 21 -14.68 -13.20 -21.74
C SER A 21 -15.33 -14.15 -22.74
N ILE A 22 -16.24 -15.02 -22.28
CA ILE A 22 -17.00 -15.94 -23.16
C ILE A 22 -17.90 -15.17 -24.13
N LEU A 23 -18.56 -14.10 -23.67
CA LEU A 23 -19.43 -13.27 -24.51
C LEU A 23 -18.64 -12.57 -25.62
N ILE A 24 -17.51 -11.95 -25.29
CA ILE A 24 -16.60 -11.30 -26.26
C ILE A 24 -16.10 -12.34 -27.27
N TYR A 25 -15.64 -13.50 -26.80
CA TYR A 25 -15.20 -14.60 -27.67
C TYR A 25 -16.30 -15.02 -28.66
N LYS A 26 -17.53 -15.24 -28.17
CA LYS A 26 -18.68 -15.60 -29.00
C LYS A 26 -19.02 -14.50 -30.00
N PHE A 27 -18.96 -13.24 -29.60
CA PHE A 27 -19.23 -12.08 -30.47
C PHE A 27 -18.22 -12.01 -31.63
N ILE A 28 -16.92 -12.08 -31.33
CA ILE A 28 -15.84 -12.07 -32.34
C ILE A 28 -16.00 -13.26 -33.30
N LYS A 29 -16.26 -14.46 -32.76
CA LYS A 29 -16.48 -15.67 -33.58
C LYS A 29 -17.69 -15.52 -34.50
N ARG A 30 -18.81 -14.96 -34.02
CA ARG A 30 -20.03 -14.74 -34.82
C ARG A 30 -19.82 -13.71 -35.93
N LYS A 31 -18.95 -12.72 -35.72
CA LYS A 31 -18.62 -11.69 -36.72
C LYS A 31 -17.67 -12.15 -37.82
N GLY A 32 -17.17 -13.40 -37.78
CA GLY A 32 -16.28 -13.93 -38.81
C GLY A 32 -14.87 -13.32 -38.80
N VAL A 33 -14.51 -12.61 -37.72
CA VAL A 33 -13.19 -12.01 -37.55
C VAL A 33 -12.12 -13.11 -37.44
N ASP A 34 -10.90 -12.82 -37.91
CA ASP A 34 -9.75 -13.74 -37.84
C ASP A 34 -9.61 -14.29 -36.41
N LYS A 35 -9.32 -15.60 -36.33
CA LYS A 35 -9.12 -16.35 -35.09
C LYS A 35 -8.11 -15.67 -34.16
N LYS A 36 -7.11 -14.97 -34.69
CA LYS A 36 -6.09 -14.23 -33.92
C LYS A 36 -6.71 -13.20 -32.96
N PHE A 37 -7.76 -12.49 -33.37
CA PHE A 37 -8.39 -11.46 -32.54
C PHE A 37 -9.22 -12.03 -31.38
N ARG A 38 -9.44 -13.34 -31.34
CA ARG A 38 -10.16 -13.98 -30.22
C ARG A 38 -9.40 -13.86 -28.91
N VAL A 39 -8.09 -13.60 -28.93
CA VAL A 39 -7.28 -13.34 -27.73
C VAL A 39 -7.76 -12.11 -26.94
N ILE A 40 -8.41 -11.14 -27.61
CA ILE A 40 -9.00 -9.96 -26.98
C ILE A 40 -10.07 -10.36 -25.94
N ALA A 41 -10.68 -11.54 -26.10
CA ALA A 41 -11.61 -12.07 -25.12
C ALA A 41 -11.00 -12.30 -23.73
N LEU A 42 -9.67 -12.37 -23.60
CA LEU A 42 -8.99 -12.50 -22.31
C LEU A 42 -8.88 -11.19 -21.53
N ILE A 43 -9.15 -10.04 -22.16
CA ILE A 43 -8.98 -8.72 -21.54
C ILE A 43 -9.74 -8.60 -20.20
N PRO A 44 -11.02 -9.02 -20.06
CA PRO A 44 -11.70 -8.92 -18.77
C PRO A 44 -11.02 -9.71 -17.65
N ILE A 45 -10.48 -10.89 -17.96
CA ILE A 45 -9.74 -11.72 -16.99
C ILE A 45 -8.43 -11.03 -16.61
N LEU A 46 -7.70 -10.46 -17.58
CA LEU A 46 -6.44 -9.75 -17.32
C LEU A 46 -6.66 -8.47 -16.50
N ILE A 47 -7.70 -7.69 -16.81
CA ILE A 47 -8.07 -6.51 -16.02
C ILE A 47 -8.43 -6.94 -14.60
N PHE A 48 -9.24 -7.98 -14.43
CA PHE A 48 -9.63 -8.46 -13.11
C PHE A 48 -8.43 -8.97 -12.30
N ALA A 49 -7.52 -9.72 -12.93
CA ALA A 49 -6.28 -10.16 -12.30
C ALA A 49 -5.39 -8.97 -11.89
N TYR A 50 -5.30 -7.94 -12.74
CA TYR A 50 -4.58 -6.71 -12.43
C TYR A 50 -5.18 -6.01 -11.20
N LEU A 51 -6.51 -5.86 -11.14
CA LEU A 51 -7.19 -5.22 -10.01
C LEU A 51 -6.95 -5.98 -8.69
N ILE A 52 -7.04 -7.31 -8.71
CA ILE A 52 -6.71 -8.13 -7.53
C ILE A 52 -5.25 -7.93 -7.14
N PHE A 53 -4.34 -7.96 -8.11
CA PHE A 53 -2.92 -7.78 -7.85
C PHE A 53 -2.64 -6.43 -7.18
N THR A 54 -3.21 -5.34 -7.69
CA THR A 54 -3.05 -4.00 -7.11
C THR A 54 -3.73 -3.84 -5.75
N ALA A 55 -4.81 -4.59 -5.48
CA ALA A 55 -5.47 -4.59 -4.18
C ALA A 55 -4.65 -5.33 -3.11
N ILE A 56 -3.90 -6.37 -3.50
CA ILE A 56 -3.01 -7.12 -2.60
C ILE A 56 -1.66 -6.41 -2.45
N TYR A 57 -1.16 -5.79 -3.51
CA TYR A 57 0.12 -5.09 -3.55
C TYR A 57 -0.09 -3.63 -3.97
N PRO A 58 -0.40 -2.74 -3.01
CA PRO A 58 -0.63 -1.33 -3.31
C PRO A 58 0.55 -0.69 -4.06
N SER A 59 0.24 0.23 -4.98
CA SER A 59 1.22 0.95 -5.79
C SER A 59 2.04 1.93 -4.93
N ASN A 60 2.97 2.69 -5.52
CA ASN A 60 3.78 3.63 -4.71
C ASN A 60 2.93 4.83 -4.28
N GLU A 61 2.01 5.26 -5.14
CA GLU A 61 1.10 6.38 -4.92
C GLU A 61 0.33 6.22 -3.60
N PHE A 62 -0.10 5.00 -3.26
CA PHE A 62 -0.73 4.68 -1.97
C PHE A 62 0.15 5.08 -0.76
N TYR A 63 1.43 4.71 -0.78
CA TYR A 63 2.36 5.03 0.32
C TYR A 63 2.81 6.49 0.31
N GLU A 64 2.78 7.14 -0.86
CA GLU A 64 3.02 8.59 -0.98
C GLU A 64 1.86 9.41 -0.39
N GLU A 65 0.62 8.93 -0.53
CA GLU A 65 -0.56 9.49 0.16
C GLU A 65 -0.45 9.31 1.68
N ASP A 66 -0.06 8.11 2.15
CA ASP A 66 0.19 7.87 3.58
C ASP A 66 1.33 8.74 4.10
N PHE A 67 2.39 8.91 3.32
CA PHE A 67 3.48 9.81 3.66
C PHE A 67 2.96 11.24 3.84
N LEU A 68 2.10 11.72 2.95
CA LEU A 68 1.48 13.03 3.04
C LEU A 68 0.57 13.15 4.28
N GLU A 69 -0.21 12.13 4.59
CA GLU A 69 -1.06 12.10 5.80
C GLU A 69 -0.21 12.17 7.07
N VAL A 70 0.83 11.33 7.16
CA VAL A 70 1.72 11.19 8.32
C VAL A 70 2.55 12.45 8.55
N THR A 71 3.15 12.99 7.48
CA THR A 71 4.18 14.03 7.58
C THR A 71 3.67 15.43 7.23
N THR A 72 2.51 15.53 6.58
CA THR A 72 1.98 16.74 5.93
C THR A 72 2.88 17.33 4.83
N LEU A 73 3.90 16.58 4.41
CA LEU A 73 4.79 16.93 3.31
C LEU A 73 4.46 16.07 2.09
N LYS A 74 4.54 16.66 0.89
CA LYS A 74 4.51 15.87 -0.34
C LYS A 74 5.74 14.98 -0.42
N PHE A 75 5.55 13.73 -0.82
CA PHE A 75 6.66 12.84 -1.15
C PHE A 75 7.52 13.49 -2.25
N PRO A 76 8.85 13.58 -2.08
CA PRO A 76 9.70 14.27 -3.03
C PRO A 76 9.88 13.46 -4.32
N GLU A 77 10.00 14.12 -5.47
CA GLU A 77 10.18 13.45 -6.78
C GLU A 77 11.42 12.55 -6.83
N ASN A 78 12.49 12.91 -6.10
CA ASN A 78 13.72 12.12 -5.99
C ASN A 78 13.68 11.07 -4.86
N GLY A 79 12.56 10.95 -4.14
CA GLY A 79 12.38 9.96 -3.08
C GLY A 79 12.21 8.55 -3.66
N ILE A 80 12.73 7.54 -2.96
CA ILE A 80 12.64 6.15 -3.42
C ILE A 80 12.03 5.29 -2.32
N ILE A 81 10.87 4.70 -2.58
CA ILE A 81 10.31 3.64 -1.74
C ILE A 81 11.02 2.32 -2.08
N LYS A 82 11.80 1.80 -1.13
CA LYS A 82 12.60 0.56 -1.30
C LYS A 82 11.79 -0.69 -0.99
N TYR A 83 11.07 -0.66 0.12
CA TYR A 83 10.26 -1.77 0.61
C TYR A 83 8.97 -1.22 1.18
N LYS A 84 7.88 -1.96 1.02
CA LYS A 84 6.55 -1.51 1.39
C LYS A 84 5.65 -2.71 1.68
N SER A 85 4.79 -2.58 2.68
CA SER A 85 3.80 -3.57 3.06
C SER A 85 2.59 -2.86 3.66
N ALA A 86 1.40 -3.35 3.38
CA ALA A 86 0.17 -2.83 3.98
C ALA A 86 -0.79 -3.97 4.24
N SER A 87 -1.56 -3.85 5.33
CA SER A 87 -2.68 -4.74 5.62
C SER A 87 -3.84 -4.40 4.69
N TYR A 88 -4.73 -5.37 4.49
CA TYR A 88 -5.99 -5.08 3.82
C TYR A 88 -6.87 -4.22 4.74
N PRO A 89 -7.55 -3.18 4.22
CA PRO A 89 -8.44 -2.37 5.02
C PRO A 89 -9.63 -3.18 5.53
N ASP A 90 -10.01 -2.95 6.78
CA ASP A 90 -11.19 -3.56 7.37
C ASP A 90 -12.49 -2.91 6.84
N GLN A 91 -13.64 -3.24 7.44
CA GLN A 91 -14.93 -2.70 7.00
C GLN A 91 -15.12 -1.21 7.26
N PHE A 92 -14.31 -0.62 8.15
CA PHE A 92 -14.30 0.80 8.49
C PHE A 92 -13.19 1.57 7.76
N GLY A 93 -12.34 0.86 7.00
CA GLY A 93 -11.21 1.43 6.30
C GLY A 93 -9.96 1.52 7.16
N ASP A 94 -9.90 0.76 8.26
CA ASP A 94 -8.74 0.69 9.12
C ASP A 94 -7.70 -0.29 8.59
N TYR A 95 -6.44 0.16 8.59
CA TYR A 95 -5.32 -0.60 8.07
C TYR A 95 -4.00 -0.13 8.67
N THR A 96 -2.99 -0.96 8.49
CA THR A 96 -1.59 -0.63 8.74
C THR A 96 -0.85 -0.54 7.43
N SER A 97 -0.02 0.49 7.25
CA SER A 97 0.93 0.59 6.16
C SER A 97 2.31 0.94 6.69
N CYS A 98 3.33 0.21 6.21
CA CYS A 98 4.72 0.40 6.59
C CYS A 98 5.60 0.41 5.34
N PHE A 99 6.54 1.33 5.26
CA PHE A 99 7.48 1.38 4.17
C PHE A 99 8.83 1.97 4.56
N LEU A 100 9.87 1.51 3.87
CA LEU A 100 11.22 2.06 3.92
C LEU A 100 11.42 2.97 2.71
N ALA A 101 11.63 4.25 2.95
CA ALA A 101 11.96 5.23 1.93
C ALA A 101 13.40 5.73 2.07
N GLU A 102 14.00 6.12 0.94
CA GLU A 102 15.27 6.85 0.89
C GLU A 102 15.05 8.25 0.36
N PHE A 103 15.66 9.23 1.02
CA PHE A 103 15.58 10.65 0.66
C PHE A 103 16.97 11.29 0.64
N GLU A 104 17.07 12.43 -0.04
CA GLU A 104 18.24 13.30 0.06
C GLU A 104 18.37 13.88 1.47
N LYS A 105 19.61 14.11 1.91
CA LYS A 105 19.92 14.58 3.26
C LYS A 105 19.20 15.89 3.61
N GLU A 106 19.09 16.83 2.67
CA GLU A 106 18.39 18.09 2.88
C GLU A 106 16.90 17.88 3.18
N TYR A 107 16.27 16.97 2.43
CA TYR A 107 14.87 16.63 2.63
C TYR A 107 14.64 15.94 3.99
N LEU A 108 15.58 15.10 4.45
CA LEU A 108 15.49 14.50 5.79
C LEU A 108 15.49 15.53 6.91
N GLU A 109 16.32 16.57 6.82
CA GLU A 109 16.33 17.62 7.83
C GLU A 109 15.04 18.43 7.81
N LYS A 110 14.47 18.69 6.63
CA LYS A 110 13.13 19.28 6.50
C LYS A 110 12.06 18.38 7.12
N LEU A 111 12.10 17.08 6.84
CA LEU A 111 11.17 16.09 7.39
C LEU A 111 11.23 16.07 8.93
N LYS A 112 12.43 15.98 9.51
CA LYS A 112 12.64 16.01 10.97
C LYS A 112 12.03 17.26 11.62
N ARG A 113 12.24 18.44 11.04
CA ARG A 113 11.67 19.68 11.55
C ARG A 113 10.13 19.67 11.46
N SER A 114 9.60 19.28 10.30
CA SER A 114 8.15 19.22 10.06
C SER A 114 7.43 18.32 11.07
N ILE A 115 7.97 17.14 11.36
CA ILE A 115 7.31 16.19 12.27
C ILE A 115 7.34 16.69 13.72
N ILE A 116 8.43 17.33 14.15
CA ILE A 116 8.53 17.93 15.49
C ILE A 116 7.51 19.07 15.63
N GLU A 117 7.42 19.96 14.65
CA GLU A 117 6.43 21.04 14.62
C GLU A 117 4.99 20.53 14.64
N LYS A 118 4.76 19.31 14.12
CA LYS A 118 3.44 18.64 14.12
C LYS A 118 3.16 17.86 15.40
N GLY A 119 4.01 17.94 16.41
CA GLY A 119 3.78 17.35 17.72
C GLY A 119 4.12 15.85 17.78
N PHE A 120 4.96 15.34 16.87
CA PHE A 120 5.56 14.03 17.09
C PHE A 120 6.47 14.06 18.31
N VAL A 121 6.41 13.00 19.11
CA VAL A 121 7.24 12.86 20.31
C VAL A 121 8.39 11.89 20.01
N GLU A 122 9.61 12.28 20.37
CA GLU A 122 10.78 11.39 20.31
C GLU A 122 10.64 10.34 21.41
N LYS A 123 10.03 9.20 21.07
CA LYS A 123 9.87 8.05 21.95
C LYS A 123 9.87 6.78 21.11
N SER A 124 10.49 5.72 21.65
CA SER A 124 10.31 4.37 21.11
C SER A 124 8.86 3.95 21.38
N GLY A 125 8.05 3.89 20.33
CA GLY A 125 6.62 3.66 20.42
C GLY A 125 6.08 3.02 19.16
N LYS A 126 6.82 2.05 18.61
CA LYS A 126 6.38 1.25 17.47
C LYS A 126 5.20 0.39 17.86
N ILE A 127 4.19 0.31 17.00
CA ILE A 127 3.16 -0.72 17.12
C ILE A 127 3.74 -1.97 16.47
N GLY A 128 3.76 -3.07 17.22
CA GLY A 128 4.14 -4.35 16.66
C GLY A 128 3.09 -4.81 15.66
N CYS A 129 3.42 -4.79 14.37
CA CYS A 129 2.60 -5.31 13.29
C CYS A 129 3.44 -6.14 12.31
N ASP A 130 2.78 -6.96 11.49
CA ASP A 130 3.44 -7.83 10.51
C ASP A 130 4.11 -7.00 9.41
N GLU A 131 3.48 -5.88 9.03
CA GLU A 131 3.98 -4.94 8.04
C GLU A 131 5.28 -4.29 8.51
N LEU A 132 5.34 -3.82 9.77
CA LEU A 132 6.57 -3.27 10.33
C LEU A 132 7.63 -4.36 10.46
N THR A 133 7.27 -5.57 10.90
CA THR A 133 8.19 -6.71 10.99
C THR A 133 8.81 -7.04 9.64
N TYR A 134 8.01 -7.01 8.57
CA TYR A 134 8.50 -7.19 7.21
C TYR A 134 9.53 -6.11 6.87
N ILE A 135 9.25 -4.82 7.14
CA ILE A 135 10.17 -3.72 6.88
C ILE A 135 11.45 -3.84 7.73
N GLU A 136 11.34 -4.16 9.02
CA GLU A 136 12.46 -4.38 9.92
C GLU A 136 13.37 -5.51 9.43
N ASN A 137 12.82 -6.58 8.84
CA ASN A 137 13.63 -7.62 8.22
C ASN A 137 14.42 -7.13 6.98
N GLN A 138 13.97 -6.06 6.32
CA GLN A 138 14.66 -5.47 5.17
C GLN A 138 15.75 -4.46 5.55
N ILE A 139 15.73 -3.88 6.75
CA ILE A 139 16.74 -2.87 7.14
C ILE A 139 18.13 -3.49 7.41
N LYS A 140 18.22 -4.81 7.54
CA LYS A 140 19.46 -5.59 7.75
C LYS A 140 20.29 -5.03 8.92
N ASP A 141 21.50 -4.54 8.65
CA ASP A 141 22.45 -4.03 9.64
C ASP A 141 22.20 -2.58 10.05
N LYS A 142 21.24 -1.89 9.40
CA LYS A 142 20.89 -0.52 9.74
C LYS A 142 20.20 -0.47 11.10
N LYS A 143 20.47 0.59 11.85
CA LYS A 143 19.88 0.82 13.18
C LYS A 143 19.10 2.12 13.20
N TYR A 144 18.02 2.15 13.97
CA TYR A 144 17.31 3.38 14.29
C TYR A 144 18.22 4.29 15.12
N ILE A 145 18.40 5.54 14.68
CA ILE A 145 19.05 6.60 15.46
C ILE A 145 18.01 7.43 16.21
N LYS A 146 16.89 7.73 15.54
CA LYS A 146 15.80 8.52 16.12
C LYS A 146 14.47 7.92 15.73
N GLU A 147 13.55 7.91 16.66
CA GLU A 147 12.21 7.36 16.49
C GLU A 147 11.20 8.37 17.01
N PHE A 148 10.16 8.59 16.22
CA PHE A 148 9.11 9.55 16.51
C PHE A 148 7.77 8.86 16.37
N SER A 149 6.86 9.12 17.29
CA SER A 149 5.48 8.65 17.20
C SER A 149 4.49 9.74 17.56
N LYS A 150 3.30 9.62 17.00
CA LYS A 150 2.18 10.51 17.26
C LYS A 150 0.88 9.74 17.25
N GLU A 151 0.14 9.83 18.33
CA GLU A 151 -1.27 9.42 18.39
C GLU A 151 -2.13 10.57 17.86
N VAL A 152 -3.09 10.25 17.00
CA VAL A 152 -4.01 11.20 16.39
C VAL A 152 -5.44 10.79 16.75
N GLU A 153 -6.32 11.79 16.86
CA GLU A 153 -7.75 11.55 17.07
C GLU A 153 -8.31 10.60 15.99
N GLY A 154 -9.24 9.73 16.42
CA GLY A 154 -9.80 8.71 15.54
C GLY A 154 -8.99 7.42 15.45
N GLY A 155 -8.25 7.06 16.51
CA GLY A 155 -7.63 5.73 16.62
C GLY A 155 -6.41 5.53 15.72
N LYS A 156 -5.72 6.60 15.32
CA LYS A 156 -4.55 6.50 14.44
C LYS A 156 -3.24 6.69 15.21
N ILE A 157 -2.23 5.91 14.85
CA ILE A 157 -0.85 6.11 15.27
C ILE A 157 0.03 6.24 14.04
N TYR A 158 0.86 7.27 14.05
CA TYR A 158 1.91 7.49 13.08
C TYR A 158 3.26 7.24 13.73
N TYR A 159 4.14 6.56 13.02
CA TYR A 159 5.51 6.30 13.45
C TYR A 159 6.50 6.62 12.33
N ILE A 160 7.63 7.22 12.71
CA ILE A 160 8.73 7.58 11.81
C ILE A 160 10.06 7.24 12.47
N GLY A 161 10.82 6.34 11.85
CA GLY A 161 12.14 5.91 12.32
C GLY A 161 13.24 6.32 11.35
N PHE A 162 14.20 7.12 11.81
CA PHE A 162 15.38 7.52 11.03
C PHE A 162 16.52 6.53 11.24
N LEU A 163 17.08 6.00 10.14
CA LEU A 163 18.16 5.04 10.19
C LEU A 163 19.55 5.70 10.18
N ASN A 164 20.56 4.93 10.56
CA ASN A 164 21.93 5.39 10.73
C ASN A 164 22.73 5.69 9.46
N ASP A 165 22.15 5.50 8.28
CA ASP A 165 22.78 5.78 7.00
C ASP A 165 22.53 7.21 6.50
N ASN A 166 21.82 8.04 7.28
CA ASN A 166 21.47 9.43 6.93
C ASN A 166 20.73 9.58 5.60
N LYS A 167 20.04 8.53 5.14
CA LYS A 167 19.19 8.58 3.93
C LYS A 167 17.88 7.83 4.10
N SER A 168 17.85 6.78 4.91
CA SER A 168 16.70 5.90 5.04
C SER A 168 15.79 6.28 6.21
N VAL A 169 14.49 6.20 5.96
CA VAL A 169 13.43 6.44 6.93
C VAL A 169 12.40 5.33 6.80
N VAL A 170 11.99 4.78 7.95
CA VAL A 170 10.83 3.90 8.06
C VAL A 170 9.64 4.77 8.43
N ILE A 171 8.54 4.62 7.70
CA ILE A 171 7.29 5.32 7.96
C ILE A 171 6.22 4.26 8.18
N GLU A 172 5.41 4.45 9.21
CA GLU A 172 4.26 3.61 9.56
C GLU A 172 3.04 4.49 9.83
N ARG A 173 1.89 4.04 9.30
CA ARG A 173 0.56 4.56 9.58
C ARG A 173 -0.34 3.40 9.95
N THR A 174 -0.92 3.47 11.15
CA THR A 174 -1.77 2.42 11.72
C THR A 174 -3.07 3.03 12.23
N SER A 175 -4.20 2.39 11.96
CA SER A 175 -5.51 2.80 12.49
C SER A 175 -6.35 1.60 12.98
N TRP A 176 -7.29 1.83 13.90
CA TRP A 176 -8.20 0.83 14.48
C TRP A 176 -9.46 1.46 15.11
#